data_AF-A0A8X6X7H8-F1
#
_entry.id   AF-A0A8X6X7H8-F1
#
_cell.length_a   1.000
_cell.length_b   1.000
_cell.length_c   1.000
_cell.angle_alpha   90.00
_cell.angle_beta   90.00
_cell.angle_gamma   90.00
#
_symmetry.space_group_name_H-M   'P 1'
#
loop_
_entity.id
_entity.type
_entity.pdbx_description
1 polymer ?
#
loop_
_entity_poly.entity_id
_entity_poly.type
_entity_poly.pdbx_seq_one_letter_code
_entity_poly.pdbx_strand_id
1 'polypeptide(L)' 'MDLHLFVMVTDHLSDFVGQLTHKNICTDAVSYCGVKDDLHTDRKAMGFPFDRSIVADSVKEWLLPNMSLTTVKIFHSSGQ' A
#
# COMPACT_ATOMS: atom_id res chain seq x y z
N MET A 1 -2.25 0.15 22.62
CA MET A 1 -3.01 -0.49 21.53
C MET A 1 -2.01 -1.18 20.64
N ASP A 2 -2.23 -2.46 20.37
CA ASP A 2 -1.37 -3.23 19.47
C ASP A 2 -1.96 -3.10 18.06
N LEU A 3 -1.11 -2.77 17.09
CA LEU A 3 -1.45 -2.70 15.68
C LEU A 3 -0.53 -3.63 14.90
N HIS A 4 -0.97 -4.05 13.71
CA HIS A 4 -0.15 -4.85 12.82
C HIS A 4 0.33 -4.00 11.64
N LEU A 5 1.63 -3.78 11.57
CA LEU A 5 2.30 -3.19 10.41
C LEU A 5 2.44 -4.27 9.34
N PHE A 6 1.76 -4.06 8.21
CA PHE A 6 1.80 -4.95 7.05
C PHE A 6 2.68 -4.36 5.96
N VAL A 7 3.55 -5.18 5.37
CA VAL A 7 4.38 -4.83 4.21
C VAL A 7 4.28 -5.94 3.17
N MET A 8 4.12 -5.57 1.90
CA MET A 8 4.10 -6.48 0.76
C MET A 8 5.01 -5.96 -0.35
N VAL A 9 5.75 -6.85 -0.99
CA VAL A 9 6.57 -6.51 -2.17
C VAL A 9 5.97 -7.17 -3.40
N THR A 10 5.67 -6.38 -4.43
CA THR A 10 5.13 -6.85 -5.71
C THR A 10 6.09 -6.56 -6.86
N ASP A 11 5.86 -7.21 -7.99
CA ASP A 11 6.65 -6.97 -9.19
C ASP A 11 6.25 -5.64 -9.85
N HIS A 12 7.16 -4.66 -9.78
CA HIS A 12 6.98 -3.35 -10.39
C HIS A 12 6.64 -3.40 -11.89
N LEU A 13 7.22 -4.33 -12.65
CA LEU A 13 6.96 -4.40 -14.10
C LEU A 13 5.51 -4.78 -14.41
N SER A 14 4.87 -5.52 -13.50
CA SER A 14 3.47 -5.90 -13.59
C SER A 14 2.51 -4.79 -13.14
N ASP A 15 2.97 -3.93 -12.22
CA ASP A 15 2.17 -2.91 -11.55
C ASP A 15 2.22 -1.55 -12.25
N PHE A 16 3.34 -1.24 -12.90
CA PHE A 16 3.57 0.04 -13.53
C PHE A 16 2.64 0.30 -14.73
N VAL A 17 2.15 1.54 -14.83
CA VAL A 17 1.24 1.99 -15.89
C VAL A 17 1.90 3.07 -16.74
N GLY A 18 2.20 2.73 -18.00
CA GLY A 18 2.62 3.70 -19.03
C GLY A 18 3.92 4.43 -18.71
N GLN A 19 4.20 5.57 -19.35
CA GLN A 19 5.28 6.46 -18.94
C GLN A 19 4.65 7.67 -18.24
N LEU A 20 5.10 7.97 -17.03
CA LEU A 20 4.80 9.25 -16.37
C LEU A 20 5.21 10.38 -17.30
N THR A 21 4.29 11.27 -17.64
CA THR A 21 4.64 12.39 -18.51
C THR A 21 5.60 13.32 -17.77
N HIS A 22 6.51 13.97 -18.49
CA HIS A 22 7.64 14.74 -17.94
C HIS A 22 7.26 15.95 -17.06
N LYS A 23 5.99 16.12 -16.70
CA LYS A 23 5.46 17.14 -15.80
C LYS A 23 5.11 16.52 -14.43
N ASN A 24 6.05 15.79 -13.82
CA ASN A 24 6.00 15.28 -12.43
C ASN A 24 5.86 16.43 -11.41
N ILE A 25 4.74 17.14 -11.47
CA ILE A 25 4.35 18.23 -10.59
C ILE A 25 3.37 17.59 -9.61
N CYS A 26 3.69 17.62 -8.31
CA CYS A 26 2.86 17.08 -7.22
C CYS A 26 2.70 15.54 -7.23
N THR A 27 3.78 14.81 -6.98
CA THR A 27 3.81 13.32 -6.89
C THR A 27 4.05 12.79 -5.46
N ASP A 28 3.94 13.63 -4.44
CA ASP A 28 4.16 13.27 -3.04
C ASP A 28 2.95 12.54 -2.42
N ALA A 29 1.74 12.82 -2.91
CA ALA A 29 0.48 12.28 -2.39
C ALA A 29 -0.22 11.29 -3.34
N VAL A 30 0.53 10.56 -4.17
CA VAL A 30 -0.02 9.71 -5.25
C VAL A 30 -0.96 8.61 -4.78
N SER A 31 -0.77 8.11 -3.55
CA SER A 31 -1.60 7.04 -2.97
C SER A 31 -3.06 7.44 -2.82
N TYR A 32 -3.36 8.73 -2.60
CA TYR A 32 -4.72 9.23 -2.42
C TYR A 32 -5.17 10.14 -3.57
N CYS A 33 -4.26 10.92 -4.13
CA CYS A 33 -4.58 11.97 -5.10
C CYS A 33 -4.24 11.58 -6.55
N GLY A 34 -3.51 10.49 -6.76
CA GLY A 34 -2.93 10.17 -8.07
C GLY A 34 -1.88 11.20 -8.51
N VAL A 35 -1.56 11.19 -9.80
CA VAL A 35 -0.67 12.16 -10.42
C VAL A 35 -1.51 13.10 -11.29
N LYS A 36 -1.22 14.40 -11.20
CA LYS A 36 -1.94 15.40 -11.99
C LYS A 36 -1.76 15.14 -13.50
N ASP A 37 -2.88 15.14 -14.22
CA ASP A 37 -2.94 14.97 -15.68
C ASP A 37 -2.37 13.63 -16.20
N ASP A 38 -2.12 12.65 -15.32
CA ASP A 38 -1.60 11.33 -15.66
C ASP A 38 -2.55 10.21 -15.15
N LEU A 39 -2.34 8.98 -15.65
CA LEU A 39 -3.01 7.80 -15.11
C LEU A 39 -2.51 7.48 -13.69
N HIS A 40 -3.33 6.76 -12.92
CA HIS A 40 -2.87 6.23 -11.64
C HIS A 40 -1.67 5.29 -11.86
N THR A 41 -0.64 5.48 -11.04
CA THR A 41 0.70 4.90 -11.28
C THR A 41 0.84 3.43 -10.93
N ASP A 42 -0.20 2.86 -10.31
CA ASP A 42 -0.31 1.45 -9.99
C ASP A 42 -1.53 0.86 -10.71
N ARG A 43 -1.33 -0.23 -11.45
CA ARG A 43 -2.39 -0.95 -12.18
C ARG A 43 -3.31 -1.73 -11.24
N LYS A 44 -2.85 -2.04 -10.02
CA LYS A 44 -3.67 -2.75 -9.05
C LYS A 44 -4.85 -1.89 -8.60
N ALA A 45 -5.89 -2.56 -8.12
CA ALA A 45 -7.01 -1.85 -7.51
C ALA A 45 -6.53 -1.09 -6.27
N MET A 46 -6.95 0.16 -6.11
CA MET A 46 -6.64 0.95 -4.92
C MET A 46 -7.11 0.21 -3.67
N GLY A 47 -6.20 0.03 -2.70
CA GLY A 47 -6.44 -0.78 -1.49
C GLY A 47 -5.95 -2.22 -1.56
N PHE A 48 -5.43 -2.68 -2.70
CA PHE A 48 -4.77 -3.98 -2.81
C PHE A 48 -3.66 -4.16 -1.75
N PRO A 49 -3.52 -5.35 -1.12
CA PRO A 49 -4.28 -6.59 -1.34
C PRO A 49 -5.56 -6.72 -0.49
N PHE A 50 -6.03 -5.65 0.13
CA PHE A 50 -7.19 -5.64 1.03
C PHE A 50 -8.48 -5.13 0.38
N ASP A 51 -8.47 -4.88 -0.93
CA ASP A 51 -9.64 -4.43 -1.71
C ASP A 51 -10.72 -5.51 -1.84
N ARG A 52 -10.39 -6.77 -1.54
CA ARG A 52 -11.28 -7.94 -1.68
C ARG A 52 -11.40 -8.72 -0.37
N SER A 53 -12.48 -9.47 -0.23
CA SER A 53 -12.66 -10.40 0.88
C SER A 53 -11.57 -11.46 0.91
N ILE A 54 -10.93 -11.61 2.07
CA ILE A 54 -9.90 -12.61 2.32
C ILE A 54 -10.58 -13.84 2.93
N VAL A 55 -10.40 -15.00 2.28
CA VAL A 55 -10.90 -16.29 2.77
C VAL A 55 -9.74 -17.02 3.46
N ALA A 56 -9.50 -16.68 4.72
CA ALA A 56 -8.55 -17.34 5.61
C ALA A 56 -8.99 -17.10 7.06
N ASP A 57 -8.77 -18.08 7.94
CA ASP A 57 -9.22 -17.98 9.34
C ASP A 57 -8.20 -17.22 10.21
N SER A 58 -6.97 -17.06 9.71
CA SER A 58 -5.94 -16.26 10.36
C SER A 58 -5.02 -15.54 9.37
N VAL A 59 -4.38 -14.45 9.81
CA VAL A 59 -3.40 -13.73 8.98
C VAL A 59 -2.22 -14.63 8.61
N LYS A 60 -1.80 -15.54 9.51
CA LYS A 60 -0.68 -16.45 9.26
C LYS A 60 -0.95 -17.40 8.07
N GLU A 61 -2.19 -17.82 7.89
CA GLU A 61 -2.60 -18.68 6.75
C GLU A 61 -2.67 -17.90 5.44
N TRP A 62 -2.94 -16.59 5.53
CA TRP A 62 -3.07 -15.73 4.36
C TRP A 62 -1.73 -15.19 3.83
N LEU A 63 -0.72 -15.04 4.70
CA LEU A 63 0.57 -14.46 4.32
C LEU A 63 1.30 -15.29 3.26
N LEU A 64 1.68 -14.63 2.17
CA LEU A 64 2.58 -15.16 1.14
C LEU A 64 4.04 -14.83 1.47
N PRO A 65 5.04 -15.50 0.85
CA PRO A 65 6.46 -15.27 1.13
C PRO A 65 6.96 -13.83 0.91
N ASN A 66 6.26 -13.05 0.09
CA ASN A 66 6.54 -11.64 -0.19
C ASN A 66 5.77 -10.67 0.71
N MET A 67 5.08 -11.17 1.74
CA MET A 67 4.33 -10.39 2.72
C MET A 67 4.95 -10.57 4.11
N SER A 68 4.90 -9.51 4.92
CA SER A 68 5.37 -9.52 6.30
C SER A 68 4.42 -8.75 7.22
N LEU A 69 4.30 -9.23 8.46
CA LEU A 69 3.45 -8.64 9.49
C LEU A 69 4.25 -8.47 10.79
N THR A 70 4.29 -7.26 11.31
CA THR A 70 5.00 -6.93 12.56
C THR A 70 4.04 -6.25 13.53
N THR A 71 3.95 -6.75 14.77
CA THR A 71 3.18 -6.08 15.81
C THR A 71 3.90 -4.83 16.29
N VAL A 72 3.23 -3.69 16.22
CA VAL A 72 3.72 -2.38 16.66
C VAL A 72 2.78 -1.77 17.70
N LYS A 73 3.32 -0.87 18.53
CA LYS A 73 2.55 -0.12 19.52
C LYS A 73 2.67 1.37 19.24
N ILE A 74 1.54 2.06 19.20
CA ILE A 74 1.50 3.52 19.06
C ILE A 74 1.19 4.11 20.43
N PHE A 75 2.05 5.05 20.86
CA PHE A 75 1.90 5.77 22.12
C PHE A 75 1.62 7.23 21.82
N HIS A 76 0.53 7.76 22.37
CA HIS A 76 0.25 9.19 22.37
C HIS A 76 0.81 9.79 23.65
N SER A 77 1.65 10.82 23.53
CA SER A 77 2.12 11.62 24.65
C SER A 77 1.47 13.00 24.57
N SER A 78 0.45 13.24 25.41
CA SER A 78 -0.04 14.59 25.66
C SER A 78 0.98 15.29 26.52
N GLY A 79 1.85 16.10 25.90
CA GLY A 79 2.88 16.85 26.62
C GLY A 79 2.29 17.62 27.80
N GLN A 80 2.95 17.52 28.94
CA GLN A 80 2.94 18.54 29.98
C GLN A 80 4.13 19.48 29.73
#